data_AF-A0A1Y4G9K5-F1
#
_entry.id   AF-A0A1Y4G9K5-F1
#
_cell.length_a   1.000
_cell.length_b   1.000
_cell.length_c   1.000
_cell.angle_alpha   90.00
_cell.angle_beta   90.00
_cell.angle_gamma   90.00
#
_symmetry.space_group_name_H-M   'P 1'
#
loop_
_entity.id
_entity.type
_entity.pdbx_description
1 polymer ?
#
loop_
_entity_poly.entity_id
_entity_poly.type
_entity_poly.pdbx_seq_one_letter_code
_entity_poly.pdbx_strand_id
1 'polypeptide(L)'
;MCTNGINTGQFEQMIEQIDDHVKLERRWAHNLAHQAGDAGFSTVCEKLHAAQALLDEVRAALDEAKDALEDDAAAGANVTVSLV
;
A
#
# COMPACT_ATOMS: atom_id res chain seq x y z
N MET A 1 20.23 3.93 -8.95
CA MET A 1 20.33 5.40 -8.86
C MET A 1 21.16 5.94 -10.01
N CYS A 2 20.52 6.42 -11.08
CA CYS A 2 21.07 7.32 -12.10
C CYS A 2 19.93 8.24 -12.57
N THR A 3 20.26 9.52 -12.78
CA THR A 3 19.38 10.69 -12.70
C THR A 3 18.59 11.03 -13.98
N ASN A 4 17.80 10.11 -14.57
CA ASN A 4 16.97 10.42 -15.77
C ASN A 4 15.62 9.66 -15.79
N GLY A 5 14.65 10.13 -15.00
CA GLY A 5 13.28 9.58 -14.97
C GLY A 5 13.07 8.49 -13.92
N ILE A 6 11.84 8.37 -13.44
CA ILE A 6 11.40 7.27 -12.57
C ILE A 6 11.19 6.03 -13.46
N ASN A 7 11.81 4.90 -13.11
CA ASN A 7 11.45 3.61 -13.72
C ASN A 7 10.13 3.15 -13.11
N THR A 8 9.04 3.36 -13.82
CA THR A 8 7.67 3.09 -13.33
C THR A 8 7.47 1.62 -13.00
N GLY A 9 7.99 0.69 -13.82
CA GLY A 9 7.90 -0.74 -13.52
C GLY A 9 8.68 -1.16 -12.27
N GLN A 10 9.83 -0.53 -11.97
CA GLN A 10 10.53 -0.76 -10.70
C GLN A 10 9.79 -0.13 -9.53
N PHE A 11 9.23 1.06 -9.72
CA PHE A 11 8.51 1.78 -8.68
C PHE A 11 7.21 1.05 -8.29
N GLU A 12 6.47 0.54 -9.28
CA GLU A 12 5.28 -0.30 -9.07
C GLU A 12 5.62 -1.58 -8.28
N GLN A 13 6.70 -2.28 -8.65
CA GLN A 13 7.17 -3.46 -7.90
C GLN A 13 7.52 -3.12 -6.44
N MET A 14 8.07 -1.93 -6.18
CA MET A 14 8.34 -1.48 -4.81
C MET A 14 7.05 -1.20 -4.03
N ILE A 15 6.02 -0.63 -4.68
CA ILE A 15 4.69 -0.44 -4.06
C ILE A 15 4.04 -1.80 -3.76
N GLU A 16 4.10 -2.75 -4.69
CA GLU A 16 3.59 -4.12 -4.49
C GLU A 16 4.32 -4.84 -3.35
N GLN A 17 5.63 -4.66 -3.24
CA GLN A 17 6.40 -5.21 -2.11
C GLN A 17 5.89 -4.64 -0.77
N ILE A 18 5.56 -3.34 -0.71
CA ILE A 18 4.97 -2.74 0.49
C ILE A 18 3.59 -3.37 0.77
N ASP A 19 2.73 -3.54 -0.24
CA ASP A 19 1.42 -4.19 -0.07
C ASP A 19 1.54 -5.61 0.49
N ASP A 20 2.50 -6.39 0.00
CA ASP A 20 2.76 -7.75 0.48
C ASP A 20 3.14 -7.79 1.97
N HIS A 21 3.95 -6.83 2.42
CA HIS A 21 4.27 -6.67 3.84
C HIS A 21 3.04 -6.25 4.65
N VAL A 22 2.27 -5.26 4.18
CA VAL A 22 1.03 -4.80 4.85
C VAL A 22 0.01 -5.93 4.97
N LYS A 23 -0.13 -6.77 3.94
CA LYS A 23 -0.97 -7.97 3.94
C LYS A 23 -0.56 -8.97 5.02
N LEU A 24 0.75 -9.15 5.23
CA LEU A 24 1.25 -10.01 6.30
C LEU A 24 0.88 -9.46 7.67
N GLU A 25 1.14 -8.17 7.91
CA GLU A 25 0.83 -7.50 9.17
C GLU A 25 -0.68 -7.49 9.46
N ARG A 26 -1.51 -7.25 8.44
CA ARG A 26 -2.97 -7.33 8.52
C ARG A 26 -3.43 -8.71 9.02
N ARG A 27 -2.85 -9.78 8.49
CA ARG A 27 -3.14 -11.16 8.92
C ARG A 27 -2.70 -11.39 10.37
N TRP A 28 -1.56 -10.85 10.77
CA TRP A 28 -1.08 -10.99 12.14
C TRP A 28 -1.96 -10.23 13.13
N ALA A 29 -2.36 -9.00 12.81
CA ALA A 29 -3.31 -8.22 13.61
C ALA A 29 -4.62 -8.98 13.83
N HIS A 30 -5.18 -9.59 12.77
CA HIS A 30 -6.39 -10.42 12.85
C HIS A 30 -6.21 -11.65 13.76
N ASN A 31 -5.14 -12.41 13.56
CA ASN A 31 -4.89 -13.63 14.34
C ASN A 31 -4.66 -13.30 15.82
N LEU A 32 -3.94 -12.22 16.13
CA LEU A 32 -3.73 -11.75 17.49
C LEU A 32 -5.03 -11.22 18.11
N ALA A 33 -5.90 -10.58 17.33
CA ALA A 33 -7.19 -10.12 17.81
C ALA A 33 -8.06 -11.29 18.30
N HIS A 34 -8.11 -12.38 17.52
CA HIS A 34 -8.78 -13.61 17.93
C HIS A 34 -8.16 -14.21 19.20
N GLN A 35 -6.82 -14.32 19.28
CA GLN A 35 -6.15 -14.81 20.49
C GLN A 35 -6.45 -13.94 21.73
N ALA A 36 -6.47 -12.61 21.56
CA ALA A 36 -6.84 -11.68 22.63
C ALA A 36 -8.30 -11.85 23.05
N GLY A 37 -9.22 -12.02 22.09
CA GLY A 37 -10.64 -12.27 22.34
C GLY A 37 -10.87 -13.56 23.13
N ASP A 38 -10.25 -14.66 22.68
CA ASP A 38 -10.36 -15.98 23.32
C ASP A 38 -9.80 -15.97 24.75
N ALA A 39 -8.78 -15.14 25.02
CA ALA A 39 -8.20 -14.95 26.35
C ALA A 39 -8.92 -13.89 27.23
N GLY A 40 -9.99 -13.26 26.74
CA GLY A 40 -10.79 -12.29 27.48
C GLY A 40 -10.24 -10.85 27.50
N PHE A 41 -9.22 -10.54 26.70
CA PHE A 41 -8.68 -9.18 26.55
C PHE A 41 -9.49 -8.35 25.54
N SER A 42 -10.72 -7.98 25.90
CA SER A 42 -11.69 -7.33 25.00
C SER A 42 -11.19 -6.04 24.34
N THR A 43 -10.59 -5.13 25.11
CA THR A 43 -10.05 -3.87 24.57
C THR A 43 -8.89 -4.12 23.59
N VAL A 44 -8.03 -5.11 23.86
CA VAL A 44 -6.92 -5.44 22.96
C VAL A 44 -7.44 -6.04 21.66
N CYS A 45 -8.42 -6.96 21.74
CA CYS A 45 -9.10 -7.51 20.57
C CYS A 45 -9.73 -6.42 19.69
N GLU A 46 -10.46 -5.48 20.30
CA GLU A 46 -11.05 -4.34 19.58
C GLU A 46 -9.99 -3.51 18.86
N LYS A 47 -8.89 -3.16 19.55
CA LYS A 47 -7.83 -2.34 18.94
C LYS A 47 -7.06 -3.07 17.84
N LEU A 48 -6.88 -4.39 17.94
CA LEU A 48 -6.24 -5.19 16.90
C LEU A 48 -7.13 -5.34 15.65
N HIS A 49 -8.45 -5.47 15.81
CA HIS A 49 -9.37 -5.39 14.66
C HIS A 49 -9.42 -3.99 14.05
N ALA A 50 -9.34 -2.93 14.86
CA ALA A 50 -9.23 -1.57 14.33
C ALA A 50 -7.92 -1.38 13.55
N ALA A 51 -6.80 -1.90 14.04
CA ALA A 51 -5.53 -1.89 13.32
C ALA A 51 -5.62 -2.68 12.00
N GLN A 52 -6.28 -3.84 12.00
CA GLN A 52 -6.55 -4.59 10.76
C GLN A 52 -7.32 -3.75 9.73
N ALA A 53 -8.37 -3.03 10.16
CA ALA A 53 -9.16 -2.18 9.27
C ALA A 53 -8.33 -1.02 8.70
N LEU A 54 -7.48 -0.37 9.51
CA LEU A 54 -6.56 0.66 9.02
C LEU A 54 -5.53 0.10 8.04
N LEU A 55 -5.08 -1.14 8.23
CA LEU A 55 -4.21 -1.81 7.26
C LEU A 55 -4.95 -2.10 5.96
N ASP A 56 -6.25 -2.43 5.99
CA ASP A 56 -7.07 -2.55 4.78
C ASP A 56 -7.16 -1.21 4.01
N GLU A 57 -7.28 -0.08 4.71
CA GLU A 57 -7.23 1.26 4.10
C GLU A 57 -5.86 1.58 3.49
N VAL A 58 -4.76 1.20 4.15
CA VAL A 58 -3.40 1.35 3.60
C VAL A 58 -3.27 0.58 2.29
N ARG A 59 -3.80 -0.64 2.21
CA ARG A 59 -3.75 -1.44 0.97
C ARG A 59 -4.55 -0.80 -0.16
N ALA A 60 -5.74 -0.28 0.13
CA ALA A 60 -6.52 0.47 -0.85
C ALA A 60 -5.74 1.69 -1.37
N ALA A 61 -5.07 2.44 -0.49
CA ALA A 61 -4.25 3.58 -0.90
C ALA A 61 -3.02 3.17 -1.73
N LEU A 62 -2.45 1.99 -1.48
CA LEU A 62 -1.33 1.47 -2.28
C LEU A 62 -1.81 1.07 -3.68
N ASP A 63 -2.98 0.45 -3.81
CA ASP A 63 -3.60 0.15 -5.11
C ASP A 63 -3.89 1.45 -5.88
N GLU A 64 -4.50 2.45 -5.24
CA GLU A 64 -4.73 3.77 -5.85
C GLU A 64 -3.42 4.45 -6.27
N ALA A 65 -2.33 4.29 -5.50
CA ALA A 65 -1.03 4.82 -5.85
C ALA A 65 -0.40 4.13 -7.08
N LYS A 66 -0.71 2.84 -7.31
CA LYS A 66 -0.30 2.14 -8.53
C LYS A 66 -1.04 2.69 -9.75
N ASP A 67 -2.36 2.87 -9.64
CA ASP A 67 -3.18 3.45 -10.71
C ASP A 67 -2.68 4.88 -11.05
N ALA A 68 -2.43 5.70 -10.03
CA ALA A 68 -1.91 7.05 -10.21
C ALA A 68 -0.51 7.08 -10.87
N LEU A 69 0.35 6.09 -10.59
CA LEU A 69 1.66 5.98 -11.23
C LEU A 69 1.54 5.77 -12.75
N GLU A 70 0.56 4.97 -13.19
CA GLU A 70 0.29 4.74 -14.61
C GLU A 70 -0.21 6.02 -15.30
N ASP A 71 -1.16 6.72 -14.66
CA ASP A 71 -1.70 7.99 -15.15
C ASP A 71 -0.62 9.08 -15.26
N ASP A 72 0.20 9.23 -14.21
CA ASP A 72 1.30 10.20 -14.18
C ASP A 72 2.38 9.87 -15.22
N ALA A 73 2.68 8.59 -15.42
CA ALA A 73 3.61 8.14 -16.45
C ALA A 73 3.10 8.48 -17.86
N ALA A 74 1.81 8.29 -18.12
CA ALA A 74 1.18 8.64 -19.39
C ALA A 74 1.15 10.16 -19.62
N ALA A 75 0.86 10.95 -18.58
CA ALA A 75 0.89 12.41 -18.65
C ALA A 75 2.31 12.95 -18.89
N GLY A 76 3.32 12.38 -18.22
CA GLY A 76 4.73 12.75 -18.36
C GLY A 76 5.33 12.39 -19.72
N ALA A 77 4.89 11.29 -20.35
CA ALA A 77 5.34 10.87 -21.67
C ALA A 77 4.84 11.78 -22.82
N ASN A 78 3.72 12.50 -22.61
CA ASN A 78 3.10 13.36 -23.62
C ASN A 78 3.70 14.79 -23.68
N VAL A 79 4.79 15.09 -22.97
CA VAL A 79 5.49 16.38 -23.09
C VAL A 79 6.40 16.38 -24.32
N THR A 80 5.82 16.66 -25.48
CA THR A 80 6.58 17.06 -26.68
C THR A 80 6.68 18.59 -26.69
N VAL A 81 7.75 19.16 -26.14
CA VAL A 81 8.04 20.59 -26.38
C VAL A 81 8.76 20.72 -27.72
N SER A 82 8.04 21.22 -28.71
CA SER A 82 8.57 22.17 -29.69
C SER A 82 7.42 22.87 -30.40
N LEU A 83 7.49 24.21 -30.41
CA LEU A 83 7.34 25.09 -31.59
C LEU A 83 7.35 26.56 -31.10
N VAL A 84 8.52 27.21 -31.07
CA VAL A 84 8.97 28.29 -32.00
C VAL A 84 10.49 28.33 -31.98
#